data_AF-A0A1H7E8J5-F1
#
_entry.id   AF-A0A1H7E8J5-F1
#
_cell.length_a   1.000
_cell.length_b   1.000
_cell.length_c   1.000
_cell.angle_alpha   90.00
_cell.angle_beta   90.00
_cell.angle_gamma   90.00
#
_symmetry.space_group_name_H-M   'P 1'
#
loop_
_entity.id
_entity.type
_entity.pdbx_description
1 polymer ?
#
loop_
_entity_poly.entity_id
_entity_poly.type
_entity_poly.pdbx_seq_one_letter_code
_entity_poly.pdbx_strand_id
1 'polypeptide(L)' 'MITGYDTVLITGAPVDAGIRAMLDSLHGAWPNMVVASGREHVGPFLPWSTMRVRSDRH' A
#
# COMPACT_ATOMS: atom_id res chain seq x y z
N MET A 1 17.61 -17.64 0.55
CA MET A 1 17.37 -16.32 -0.07
C MET A 1 16.02 -15.83 0.42
N ILE A 2 15.98 -14.98 1.44
CA ILE A 2 14.76 -14.26 1.83
C ILE A 2 14.69 -13.08 0.87
N THR A 3 13.81 -13.12 -0.13
CA THR A 3 13.40 -11.91 -0.85
C THR A 3 12.43 -11.18 0.07
N GLY A 4 12.98 -10.47 1.06
CA GLY A 4 12.20 -9.73 2.04
C GLY A 4 11.64 -8.49 1.38
N TYR A 5 10.33 -8.46 1.15
CA TYR A 5 9.63 -7.23 0.80
C TYR A 5 9.13 -6.57 2.08
N ASP A 6 9.38 -5.27 2.24
CA ASP A 6 8.73 -4.49 3.29
C ASP A 6 7.22 -4.45 2.99
N THR A 7 6.44 -4.97 3.93
CA THR A 7 5.01 -5.26 3.73
C THR A 7 4.17 -4.36 4.62
N VAL A 8 3.21 -3.64 4.04
CA VAL A 8 2.24 -2.81 4.77
C VAL A 8 0.83 -3.33 4.56
N LEU A 9 0.13 -3.58 5.65
CA LEU A 9 -1.25 -4.07 5.65
C LEU A 9 -2.20 -3.02 6.26
N ILE A 10 -3.25 -2.65 5.53
CA ILE A 10 -4.25 -1.69 5.97
C ILE A 10 -5.61 -2.39 6.07
N THR A 11 -6.01 -2.69 7.31
CA THR A 11 -7.30 -3.31 7.63
C THR A 11 -8.23 -2.26 8.24
N GLY A 12 -9.21 -1.77 7.47
CA GLY A 12 -10.36 -1.05 8.03
C GLY A 12 -10.47 0.45 7.76
N ALA A 13 -9.44 1.13 7.24
CA ALA A 13 -9.54 2.54 6.85
C ALA A 13 -9.71 2.69 5.33
N PRO A 14 -10.60 3.57 4.82
CA PRO A 14 -10.49 4.01 3.44
C PRO A 14 -9.10 4.62 3.26
N VAL A 15 -8.39 4.30 2.18
CA VAL A 15 -7.08 4.89 1.86
C VAL A 15 -7.32 6.31 1.35
N ASP A 16 -7.60 7.20 2.30
CA ASP A 16 -7.81 8.62 2.13
C ASP A 16 -6.47 9.37 2.04
N ALA A 17 -6.53 10.68 1.79
CA ALA A 17 -5.35 11.48 1.44
C ALA A 17 -4.23 11.40 2.50
N GLY A 18 -4.59 11.31 3.78
CA GLY A 18 -3.63 11.18 4.88
C GLY A 18 -2.84 9.87 4.84
N ILE A 19 -3.54 8.74 4.64
CA ILE A 19 -2.90 7.42 4.54
C ILE A 19 -2.03 7.34 3.27
N ARG A 20 -2.46 7.94 2.16
CA ARG A 20 -1.65 8.01 0.94
C ARG A 20 -0.34 8.77 1.15
N ALA A 21 -0.38 9.92 1.82
CA ALA A 21 0.81 10.72 2.10
C ALA A 21 1.81 9.96 3.00
N MET A 22 1.32 9.19 3.97
CA MET A 22 2.15 8.32 4.80
C MET A 22 2.82 7.22 3.95
N LEU A 23 2.07 6.55 3.08
CA LEU A 23 2.59 5.49 2.21
C LEU A 23 3.58 6.03 1.17
N ASP A 24 3.35 7.24 0.64
CA ASP A 24 4.31 7.90 -0.25
C ASP A 24 5.64 8.20 0.46
N SER A 25 5.59 8.60 1.73
CA SER A 25 6.79 8.81 2.54
C SER A 25 7.54 7.49 2.80
N LEU A 26 6.80 6.42 3.12
CA LEU A 26 7.38 5.08 3.31
C LEU A 26 7.99 4.52 2.03
N HIS A 27 7.36 4.75 0.88
CA HIS A 27 7.90 4.31 -0.41
C HIS A 27 9.26 4.92 -0.76
N GLY A 28 9.51 6.16 -0.30
CA GLY A 28 10.83 6.79 -0.43
C GLY A 28 11.94 6.03 0.32
N ALA A 29 11.61 5.40 1.45
CA ALA A 29 12.52 4.56 2.21
C ALA A 29 12.53 3.10 1.72
N TRP A 30 11.38 2.60 1.24
CA TRP A 30 11.14 1.22 0.79
C TRP A 30 10.63 1.17 -0.65
N PRO A 31 11.52 1.26 -1.65
CA PRO A 31 11.13 1.30 -3.06
C PRO A 31 10.38 0.04 -3.53
N ASN A 32 10.62 -1.10 -2.88
CA ASN A 32 10.00 -2.38 -3.22
C ASN A 32 8.80 -2.72 -2.31
N MET A 33 8.27 -1.74 -1.56
CA MET A 33 7.13 -1.93 -0.67
C MET A 33 5.91 -2.47 -1.40
N VAL A 34 5.27 -3.46 -0.79
CA VAL A 34 3.97 -3.98 -1.19
C VAL A 34 2.90 -3.60 -0.17
N VAL A 35 1.74 -3.20 -0.67
CA VAL A 35 0.61 -2.74 0.13
C VAL A 35 -0.61 -3.59 -0.20
N ALA A 36 -1.35 -3.99 0.83
CA ALA A 36 -2.68 -4.55 0.69
C ALA A 36 -3.68 -3.70 1.50
N SER A 37 -4.84 -3.42 0.90
CA SER A 37 -5.94 -2.71 1.56
C SER A 37 -7.23 -3.50 1.43
N GLY A 38 -8.01 -3.54 2.50
CA GLY A 38 -9.34 -4.13 2.49
C GLY A 38 -10.13 -3.77 3.73
N ARG A 39 -11.46 -3.71 3.60
CA ARG A 39 -12.37 -3.55 4.76
C ARG A 39 -12.75 -4.91 5.35
N GLU A 40 -13.43 -5.75 4.57
CA GLU A 40 -13.85 -7.11 5.01
C GLU A 40 -12.88 -8.21 4.55
N HIS A 41 -12.30 -8.08 3.36
CA HIS A 41 -11.25 -8.97 2.86
C HIS A 41 -10.06 -8.14 2.40
N VAL A 42 -8.88 -8.50 2.91
CA VAL A 42 -7.61 -7.93 2.48
C VAL A 42 -7.34 -8.36 1.04
N GLY A 43 -7.25 -7.40 0.12
CA GLY A 43 -6.88 -7.66 -1.27
C GLY A 43 -5.43 -8.16 -1.41
N PRO A 44 -4.99 -8.56 -2.62
CA PRO A 44 -3.61 -9.01 -2.82
C PRO A 44 -2.62 -7.89 -2.49
N PHE A 45 -1.45 -8.27 -1.95
CA PHE A 45 -0.32 -7.36 -1.80
C PHE A 45 0.20 -6.96 -3.19
N LEU A 46 0.18 -5.67 -3.48
CA LEU A 46 0.64 -5.11 -4.75
C LEU A 46 1.68 -4.03 -4.49
N PRO A 47 2.63 -3.78 -5.41
CA PRO A 47 3.54 -2.65 -5.32
C PRO A 47 2.77 -1.34 -5.12
N TRP A 48 3.26 -0.48 -4.21
CA TRP A 48 2.59 0.79 -3.90
C TRP A 48 2.35 1.66 -5.15
N SER A 49 3.29 1.69 -6.08
CA SER A 49 3.17 2.41 -7.36
C SER A 49 1.94 1.98 -8.18
N THR A 50 1.67 0.68 -8.23
CA THR A 50 0.48 0.11 -8.89
C THR A 50 -0.80 0.47 -8.15
N MET A 51 -0.76 0.47 -6.81
CA MET A 51 -1.91 0.71 -5.95
C MET A 51 -2.32 2.20 -5.92
N ARG A 52 -1.34 3.10 -5.99
CA ARG A 52 -1.55 4.55 -6.06
C ARG A 52 -2.38 4.94 -7.29
N VAL A 53 -2.07 4.38 -8.46
CA VAL A 53 -2.80 4.63 -9.71
C VAL A 53 -4.24 4.15 -9.64
N ARG A 54 -4.51 3.03 -8.96
CA ARG A 54 -5.87 2.50 -8.79
C ARG A 54 -6.72 3.34 -7.82
N SER A 55 -6.08 3.91 -6.81
CA SER A 55 -6.74 4.71 -5.78
C SER A 55 -7.11 6.12 -6.26
N ASP A 56 -6.50 6.62 -7.35
CA ASP A 56 -6.78 7.93 -7.94
C ASP A 56 -8.07 7.94 -8.78
N ARG A 57 -8.53 6.77 -9.25
CA ARG A 57 -9.73 6.63 -10.10
C ARG A 57 -11.06 6.52 -9.34
N HIS A 58 -11.04 6.60 -8.01
CA HIS A 58 -12.19 6.28 -7.16
C HIS A 58 -12.42 7.38 -6.12
#